data_AF-A0A2T2S882-F1
#
_entry.id   AF-A0A2T2S882-F1
#
_cell.length_a   1.000
_cell.length_b   1.000
_cell.length_c   1.000
_cell.angle_alpha   90.00
_cell.angle_beta   90.00
_cell.angle_gamma   90.00
#
_symmetry.space_group_name_H-M   'P 1'
#
loop_
_entity.id
_entity.type
_entity.pdbx_description
1 polymer ?
#
loop_
_entity_poly.entity_id
_entity_poly.type
_entity_poly.pdbx_seq_one_letter_code
_entity_poly.pdbx_strand_id
1 'polypeptide(L)'
;MRDLKVPGPSTHNPRFDTTCLRHTLSVLLILGLLSPAYAVSPADTVDTTSPETIVQTELKRALTSDRAQAQEQAARRIRAYAHTDRYSRASFRDLVPPLHGIAADDGTESVRLAAISAPSTIGTDAVLRTLKAQVISFEAGPVRRMTVHVIAQQQHGRDRRGANRRSVIGL
;
A
#
# COMPACT_ATOMS: atom_id res chain seq x y z
N MET A 1 8.52 1.32 68.35
CA MET A 1 9.40 0.32 67.70
C MET A 1 8.55 -0.90 67.35
N ARG A 2 8.24 -1.09 66.07
CA ARG A 2 7.55 -2.28 65.55
C ARG A 2 8.29 -2.72 64.28
N ASP A 3 8.93 -3.87 64.35
CA ASP A 3 9.55 -4.59 63.23
C ASP A 3 8.46 -5.13 62.30
N LEU A 4 8.41 -4.60 61.07
CA LEU A 4 7.62 -5.16 59.98
C LEU A 4 8.55 -5.95 59.05
N LYS A 5 8.46 -7.27 59.14
CA LYS A 5 9.06 -8.25 58.24
C LYS A 5 8.44 -8.07 56.84
N VAL A 6 9.23 -7.60 55.88
CA VAL A 6 8.87 -7.52 54.46
C VAL A 6 9.20 -8.85 53.77
N PRO A 7 8.26 -9.52 53.06
CA PRO A 7 8.58 -10.61 52.16
C PRO A 7 9.04 -10.09 50.78
N GLY A 8 10.13 -10.67 50.28
CA GLY A 8 10.78 -10.30 49.02
C GLY A 8 10.06 -10.78 47.75
N PRO A 9 10.57 -10.38 46.57
CA PRO A 9 9.87 -10.46 45.28
C PRO A 9 9.82 -11.87 44.68
N SER A 10 8.62 -12.33 44.34
CA SER A 10 8.39 -13.51 43.50
C SER A 10 8.88 -13.26 42.08
N THR A 11 9.92 -14.00 41.69
CA THR A 11 10.46 -14.09 40.34
C THR A 11 9.52 -14.93 39.48
N HIS A 12 8.73 -14.29 38.61
CA HIS A 12 8.00 -15.00 37.57
C HIS A 12 8.86 -15.13 36.31
N ASN A 13 9.30 -16.36 36.06
CA ASN A 13 10.11 -16.79 34.94
C ASN A 13 9.20 -17.11 33.74
N PRO A 14 9.27 -16.41 32.59
CA PRO A 14 8.61 -16.89 31.38
C PRO A 14 9.44 -18.01 30.76
N ARG A 15 8.88 -19.24 30.83
CA ARG A 15 9.37 -20.42 30.11
C ARG A 15 9.33 -20.13 28.60
N PHE A 16 10.48 -20.22 27.96
CA PHE A 16 10.57 -20.31 26.50
C PHE A 16 10.18 -21.73 26.10
N ASP A 17 8.98 -21.93 25.59
CA ASP A 17 8.60 -23.18 24.95
C ASP A 17 9.04 -23.13 23.48
N THR A 18 10.14 -23.82 23.20
CA THR A 18 10.60 -24.21 21.87
C THR A 18 9.72 -25.31 21.31
N THR A 19 8.86 -25.00 20.32
CA THR A 19 8.29 -26.00 19.42
C THR A 19 8.76 -25.75 17.99
N CYS A 20 9.90 -26.37 17.71
CA CYS A 20 10.48 -26.55 16.40
C CYS A 20 9.62 -27.54 15.57
N LEU A 21 9.15 -27.08 14.41
CA LEU A 21 9.20 -27.77 13.11
C LEU A 21 8.78 -29.25 13.02
N ARG A 22 7.59 -29.53 12.47
CA ARG A 22 7.30 -30.69 11.58
C ARG A 22 6.15 -30.31 10.63
N HIS A 23 6.41 -29.67 9.48
CA HIS A 23 6.44 -30.34 8.17
C HIS A 23 5.67 -31.68 8.11
N THR A 24 4.41 -31.63 7.69
CA THR A 24 3.71 -32.78 7.12
C THR A 24 3.20 -32.41 5.72
N LEU A 25 4.10 -32.63 4.77
CA LEU A 25 3.85 -32.83 3.35
C LEU A 25 2.93 -34.06 3.22
N SER A 26 1.68 -33.87 2.83
CA SER A 26 0.80 -34.97 2.40
C SER A 26 0.48 -34.78 0.93
N VAL A 27 1.41 -35.23 0.09
CA VAL A 27 1.13 -35.65 -1.28
C VAL A 27 0.55 -37.06 -1.16
N LEU A 28 -0.72 -37.25 -1.52
CA LEU A 28 -1.25 -38.58 -1.77
C LEU A 28 -2.07 -38.55 -3.06
N LEU A 29 -1.37 -39.06 -4.06
CA LEU A 29 -1.74 -39.35 -5.43
C LEU A 29 -2.71 -40.54 -5.41
N ILE A 30 -3.94 -40.36 -5.90
CA ILE A 30 -4.81 -41.48 -6.28
C ILE A 30 -5.12 -41.33 -7.76
N LEU A 31 -4.41 -42.14 -8.52
CA LEU A 31 -4.59 -42.37 -9.94
C LEU A 31 -5.61 -43.52 -10.11
N GLY A 32 -6.70 -43.25 -10.83
CA GLY A 32 -7.27 -44.22 -11.76
C GLY A 32 -8.65 -44.82 -11.47
N LEU A 33 -9.51 -44.64 -12.50
CA LEU A 33 -10.53 -45.56 -13.05
C LEU A 33 -12.00 -45.29 -12.66
N LEU A 34 -12.77 -44.63 -13.55
CA LEU A 34 -13.82 -45.29 -14.37
C LEU A 34 -14.63 -44.28 -15.24
N SER A 35 -14.41 -44.39 -16.55
CA SER A 35 -15.32 -44.13 -17.70
C SER A 35 -15.84 -42.73 -18.11
N PRO A 36 -16.08 -42.54 -19.43
CA PRO A 36 -16.22 -41.25 -20.08
C PRO A 36 -17.69 -40.90 -20.31
N ALA A 37 -18.12 -39.77 -19.77
CA ALA A 37 -19.30 -39.08 -20.27
C ALA A 37 -18.81 -37.75 -20.82
N TYR A 38 -18.80 -37.65 -22.15
CA TYR A 38 -18.79 -36.37 -22.85
C TYR A 38 -20.03 -35.59 -22.42
N ALA A 39 -19.92 -34.82 -21.35
CA ALA A 39 -20.72 -33.63 -21.20
C ALA A 39 -19.84 -32.50 -21.71
N VAL A 40 -20.18 -31.98 -22.89
CA VAL A 40 -19.80 -30.61 -23.28
C VAL A 40 -20.45 -29.73 -22.22
N SER A 41 -19.73 -29.50 -21.13
CA SER A 41 -20.06 -28.46 -20.18
C SER A 41 -19.90 -27.15 -20.96
N PRO A 42 -20.85 -26.21 -20.86
CA PRO A 42 -20.60 -24.88 -21.39
C PRO A 42 -19.28 -24.41 -20.77
N ALA A 43 -18.44 -23.75 -21.57
CA ALA A 43 -17.31 -23.03 -21.02
C ALA A 43 -17.87 -22.01 -20.04
N ASP A 44 -17.97 -22.40 -18.77
CA ASP A 44 -18.02 -21.48 -17.65
C ASP A 44 -16.68 -20.76 -17.73
N THR A 45 -16.67 -19.65 -18.45
CA THR A 45 -15.68 -18.62 -18.30
C THR A 45 -15.83 -18.12 -16.88
N VAL A 46 -15.18 -18.83 -15.94
CA VAL A 46 -14.91 -18.30 -14.61
C VAL A 46 -14.08 -17.06 -14.87
N ASP A 47 -14.74 -15.90 -14.78
CA ASP A 47 -14.11 -14.59 -14.83
C ASP A 47 -13.07 -14.56 -13.72
N THR A 48 -11.85 -14.93 -14.08
CA THR A 48 -10.77 -15.11 -13.13
C THR A 48 -10.31 -13.71 -12.79
N THR A 49 -10.83 -13.17 -11.69
CA THR A 49 -10.45 -11.85 -11.20
C THR A 49 -8.95 -11.86 -10.94
N SER A 50 -8.21 -11.01 -11.66
CA SER A 50 -6.76 -10.92 -11.52
C SER A 50 -6.38 -10.57 -10.07
N PRO A 51 -5.29 -11.11 -9.52
CA PRO A 51 -4.79 -10.75 -8.18
C PRO A 51 -4.64 -9.24 -7.97
N GLU A 52 -4.27 -8.49 -9.01
CA GLU A 52 -4.15 -7.03 -8.98
C GLU A 52 -5.49 -6.34 -8.72
N THR A 53 -6.58 -6.85 -9.31
CA THR A 53 -7.92 -6.32 -9.14
C THR A 53 -8.42 -6.53 -7.71
N ILE A 54 -8.07 -7.66 -7.10
CA ILE A 54 -8.38 -7.95 -5.69
C ILE A 54 -7.66 -6.93 -4.79
N VAL A 55 -6.35 -6.78 -4.97
CA VAL A 55 -5.54 -5.83 -4.20
C VAL A 55 -6.03 -4.39 -4.38
N GLN A 56 -6.37 -3.99 -5.61
CA GLN A 56 -6.89 -2.66 -5.89
C GLN A 56 -8.21 -2.41 -5.16
N THR A 57 -9.12 -3.38 -5.19
CA THR A 57 -10.41 -3.30 -4.49
C THR A 57 -10.21 -3.16 -2.98
N GLU A 58 -9.32 -3.97 -2.40
CA GLU A 58 -8.99 -3.90 -0.98
C GLU A 58 -8.38 -2.54 -0.58
N LEU A 59 -7.42 -2.06 -1.36
CA LEU A 59 -6.77 -0.77 -1.11
C LEU A 59 -7.77 0.39 -1.23
N LYS A 60 -8.64 0.36 -2.24
CA LYS A 60 -9.68 1.36 -2.41
C LYS A 60 -10.63 1.38 -1.21
N ARG A 61 -11.11 0.20 -0.79
CA ARG A 61 -11.99 0.07 0.38
C ARG A 61 -11.34 0.58 1.66
N ALA A 62 -10.06 0.28 1.87
CA ALA A 62 -9.33 0.73 3.05
C ALA A 62 -9.11 2.25 3.05
N LEU A 63 -8.78 2.85 1.90
CA LEU A 63 -8.64 4.30 1.74
C LEU A 63 -9.95 5.06 1.96
N THR A 64 -11.09 4.50 1.54
CA THR A 64 -12.40 5.14 1.72
C THR A 64 -13.08 4.76 3.03
N SER A 65 -12.38 4.08 3.94
CA SER A 65 -12.94 3.73 5.25
C SER A 65 -12.79 4.90 6.22
N ASP A 66 -13.63 4.95 7.25
CA ASP A 66 -13.54 5.97 8.31
C ASP A 66 -12.43 5.67 9.34
N ARG A 67 -11.63 4.61 9.12
CA ARG A 67 -10.59 4.20 10.04
C ARG A 67 -9.24 4.76 9.61
N ALA A 68 -8.76 5.76 10.35
CA ALA A 68 -7.44 6.39 10.16
C ALA A 68 -6.30 5.36 9.97
N GLN A 69 -6.24 4.33 10.81
CA GLN A 69 -5.22 3.27 10.70
C GLN A 69 -5.31 2.50 9.38
N ALA A 70 -6.51 2.20 8.89
CA ALA A 70 -6.70 1.49 7.63
C ALA A 70 -6.31 2.37 6.43
N GLN A 71 -6.67 3.65 6.47
CA GLN A 71 -6.27 4.64 5.47
C GLN A 71 -4.74 4.78 5.41
N GLU A 72 -4.09 4.94 6.57
CA GLU A 72 -2.64 5.07 6.65
C GLU A 72 -1.94 3.81 6.10
N GLN A 73 -2.37 2.63 6.53
CA GLN A 73 -1.78 1.37 6.11
C GLN A 73 -1.97 1.13 4.60
N ALA A 74 -3.13 1.51 4.05
CA ALA A 74 -3.39 1.43 2.61
C ALA A 74 -2.49 2.39 1.81
N ALA A 75 -2.34 3.64 2.26
CA ALA A 75 -1.44 4.60 1.62
C ALA A 75 0.02 4.10 1.63
N ARG A 76 0.49 3.56 2.77
CA ARG A 76 1.84 2.96 2.88
C ARG A 76 2.01 1.77 1.94
N ARG A 77 1.01 0.87 1.85
CA ARG A 77 1.03 -0.26 0.91
C ARG A 77 1.09 0.21 -0.54
N ILE A 78 0.32 1.23 -0.93
CA ILE A 78 0.35 1.79 -2.29
C ILE A 78 1.75 2.30 -2.64
N ARG A 79 2.38 3.03 -1.72
CA ARG A 79 3.76 3.51 -1.91
C ARG A 79 4.73 2.34 -2.12
N ALA A 80 4.63 1.28 -1.30
CA ALA A 80 5.48 0.10 -1.43
C ALA A 80 5.25 -0.62 -2.78
N TYR A 81 3.98 -0.79 -3.18
CA TYR A 81 3.63 -1.41 -4.46
C TYR A 81 4.21 -0.67 -5.66
N ALA A 82 4.30 0.66 -5.59
CA ALA A 82 4.84 1.47 -6.68
C ALA A 82 6.33 1.23 -6.96
N HIS A 83 7.04 0.52 -6.08
CA HIS A 83 8.43 0.10 -6.27
C HIS A 83 8.56 -1.38 -6.69
N THR A 84 7.45 -2.02 -7.06
CA THR A 84 7.44 -3.42 -7.52
C THR A 84 7.20 -3.50 -9.02
N ASP A 85 7.69 -4.56 -9.66
CA ASP A 85 7.45 -4.83 -11.10
C ASP A 85 5.97 -5.10 -11.43
N ARG A 86 5.14 -5.28 -10.39
CA ARG A 86 3.68 -5.48 -10.50
C ARG A 86 2.92 -4.15 -10.49
N TYR A 87 3.60 -3.01 -10.41
CA TYR A 87 2.97 -1.71 -10.46
C TYR A 87 2.49 -1.39 -11.87
N SER A 88 1.16 -1.30 -12.04
CA SER A 88 0.54 -0.74 -13.23
C SER A 88 -0.01 0.64 -12.94
N ARG A 89 0.53 1.67 -13.60
CA ARG A 89 0.00 3.04 -13.47
C ARG A 89 -1.51 3.12 -13.75
N ALA A 90 -2.01 2.30 -14.69
CA ALA A 90 -3.44 2.24 -15.00
C ALA A 90 -4.25 1.71 -13.80
N SER A 91 -3.79 0.63 -13.17
CA SER A 91 -4.45 0.02 -12.02
C SER A 91 -4.41 0.90 -10.76
N PHE A 92 -3.41 1.77 -10.62
CA PHE A 92 -3.29 2.67 -9.46
C PHE A 92 -3.93 4.04 -9.66
N ARG A 93 -4.37 4.37 -10.88
CA ARG A 93 -5.00 5.66 -11.19
C ARG A 93 -6.21 5.93 -10.32
N ASP A 94 -7.05 4.93 -10.10
CA ASP A 94 -8.31 5.11 -9.39
C ASP A 94 -8.13 5.17 -7.86
N LEU A 95 -6.91 4.92 -7.37
CA LEU A 95 -6.52 5.09 -5.96
C LEU A 95 -6.01 6.52 -5.68
N VAL A 96 -5.73 7.31 -6.72
CA VAL A 96 -5.25 8.70 -6.58
C VAL A 96 -6.29 9.64 -5.96
N PRO A 97 -7.56 9.67 -6.43
CA PRO A 97 -8.56 10.57 -5.85
C PRO A 97 -8.76 10.41 -4.33
N PRO A 98 -8.94 9.19 -3.78
CA PRO A 98 -9.11 9.05 -2.32
C PRO A 98 -7.85 9.45 -1.55
N LEU A 99 -6.64 9.23 -2.09
CA LEU A 99 -5.40 9.72 -1.46
C LEU A 99 -5.36 11.25 -1.37
N HIS A 100 -5.81 11.96 -2.40
CA HIS A 100 -5.92 13.41 -2.36
C HIS A 100 -6.97 13.89 -1.36
N GLY A 101 -8.10 13.19 -1.26
CA GLY A 101 -9.12 13.48 -0.25
C GLY A 101 -8.53 13.42 1.16
N ILE A 102 -7.86 12.31 1.50
CA ILE A 102 -7.22 12.12 2.80
C ILE A 102 -6.13 13.17 3.09
N ALA A 103 -5.32 13.54 2.09
CA ALA A 103 -4.29 14.56 2.26
C ALA A 103 -4.87 15.95 2.60
N ALA A 104 -6.04 16.27 2.03
CA ALA A 104 -6.73 17.53 2.21
C ALA A 104 -7.58 17.61 3.49
N ASP A 105 -7.96 16.46 4.05
CA ASP A 105 -8.81 16.37 5.22
C ASP A 105 -8.10 16.77 6.53
N ASP A 106 -8.86 17.03 7.58
CA ASP A 106 -8.38 17.41 8.92
C ASP A 106 -8.00 16.21 9.80
N GLY A 107 -7.79 15.05 9.19
CA GLY A 107 -7.31 13.84 9.86
C GLY A 107 -5.91 14.00 10.47
N THR A 108 -5.47 12.97 11.19
CA THR A 108 -4.16 12.97 11.86
C THR A 108 -3.02 13.24 10.88
N GLU A 109 -1.99 13.95 11.34
CA GLU A 109 -0.82 14.28 10.52
C GLU A 109 -0.17 13.04 9.88
N SER A 110 -0.07 11.92 10.61
CA SER A 110 0.54 10.68 10.09
C SER A 110 -0.18 10.14 8.86
N VAL A 111 -1.51 10.10 8.91
CA VAL A 111 -2.38 9.66 7.82
C VAL A 111 -2.22 10.57 6.61
N ARG A 112 -2.25 11.89 6.82
CA ARG A 112 -2.09 12.88 5.76
C ARG A 112 -0.71 12.78 5.09
N LEU A 113 0.36 12.65 5.88
CA LEU A 113 1.71 12.45 5.37
C LEU A 113 1.85 11.15 4.56
N ALA A 114 1.25 10.05 5.04
CA ALA A 114 1.23 8.80 4.30
C ALA A 114 0.51 8.97 2.95
N ALA A 115 -0.65 9.63 2.96
CA ALA A 115 -1.45 9.91 1.77
C ALA A 115 -0.78 10.85 0.77
N ILE A 116 0.05 11.81 1.21
CA ILE A 116 0.87 12.66 0.32
C ILE A 116 2.03 11.89 -0.27
N SER A 117 2.64 10.98 0.50
CA SER A 117 3.81 10.23 0.06
C SER A 117 3.49 9.15 -0.97
N ALA A 118 2.26 8.63 -0.99
CA ALA A 118 1.86 7.55 -1.91
C ALA A 118 1.71 8.00 -3.37
N PRO A 119 1.08 9.14 -3.72
CA PRO A 119 1.01 9.65 -5.09
C PRO A 119 2.36 10.07 -5.67
N SER A 120 3.37 10.34 -4.82
CA SER A 120 4.72 10.75 -5.26
C SER A 120 5.32 9.77 -6.27
N THR A 121 5.03 8.48 -6.12
CA THR A 121 5.53 7.38 -6.95
C THR A 121 4.71 7.17 -8.23
N ILE A 122 3.45 7.62 -8.27
CA ILE A 122 2.55 7.49 -9.43
C ILE A 122 2.95 8.49 -10.53
N GLY A 123 3.40 9.69 -10.14
CA GLY A 123 4.16 10.60 -11.01
C GLY A 123 3.42 11.12 -12.24
N THR A 124 2.12 11.37 -12.15
CA THR A 124 1.31 11.93 -13.26
C THR A 124 1.14 13.45 -13.16
N ASP A 125 0.82 14.09 -14.28
CA ASP A 125 0.50 15.53 -14.33
C ASP A 125 -0.70 15.89 -13.45
N ALA A 126 -1.71 15.03 -13.43
CA ALA A 126 -2.89 15.21 -12.59
C ALA A 126 -2.53 15.23 -11.10
N VAL A 127 -1.73 14.26 -10.63
CA VAL A 127 -1.26 14.21 -9.23
C VAL A 127 -0.52 15.50 -8.86
N LEU A 128 0.43 15.94 -9.69
CA LEU A 128 1.21 17.14 -9.41
C LEU A 128 0.33 18.40 -9.36
N ARG A 129 -0.63 18.54 -10.28
CA ARG A 129 -1.56 19.67 -10.28
C ARG A 129 -2.40 19.71 -9.01
N THR A 130 -2.93 18.57 -8.58
CA THR A 130 -3.76 18.50 -7.37
C THR A 130 -2.94 18.80 -6.11
N LEU A 131 -1.71 18.27 -5.98
CA LEU A 131 -0.84 18.61 -4.84
C LEU A 131 -0.50 20.10 -4.80
N LYS A 132 -0.26 20.73 -5.97
CA LYS A 132 -0.01 22.18 -6.07
C LYS A 132 -1.23 23.02 -5.66
N ALA A 133 -2.45 22.54 -5.93
CA ALA A 133 -3.65 23.22 -5.46
C ALA A 133 -3.81 23.07 -3.93
N GLN A 134 -3.59 21.87 -3.40
CA GLN A 134 -3.76 21.57 -1.97
C GLN A 134 -2.72 22.25 -1.08
N VAL A 135 -1.47 22.39 -1.54
CA VAL A 135 -0.40 22.98 -0.71
C VAL A 135 -0.66 24.45 -0.35
N ILE A 136 -1.53 25.14 -1.10
CA ILE A 136 -1.91 26.53 -0.85
C ILE A 136 -2.75 26.65 0.43
N SER A 137 -3.61 25.65 0.70
CA SER A 137 -4.49 25.63 1.87
C SER A 137 -3.88 24.89 3.08
N PHE A 138 -2.67 24.33 2.96
CA PHE A 138 -2.01 23.68 4.07
C PHE A 138 -1.31 24.69 4.97
N GLU A 139 -1.61 24.61 6.26
CA GLU A 139 -0.92 25.36 7.30
C GLU A 139 0.59 25.07 7.32
N ALA A 140 1.35 26.02 7.85
CA ALA A 140 2.79 25.86 8.01
C ALA A 140 3.10 24.67 8.95
N GLY A 141 3.66 23.60 8.41
CA GLY A 141 3.92 22.39 9.19
C GLY A 141 4.48 21.22 8.38
N PRO A 142 4.59 20.04 8.99
CA PRO A 142 5.11 18.82 8.35
C PRO A 142 4.37 18.44 7.06
N VAL A 143 3.04 18.51 7.06
CA VAL A 143 2.20 18.21 5.89
C VAL A 143 2.56 19.10 4.69
N ARG A 144 2.62 20.42 4.91
CA ARG A 144 3.01 21.38 3.86
C ARG A 144 4.43 21.15 3.37
N ARG A 145 5.40 20.96 4.29
CA ARG A 145 6.80 20.68 3.91
C ARG A 145 6.93 19.42 3.07
N MET A 146 6.27 18.33 3.47
CA MET A 146 6.27 17.08 2.70
C MET A 146 5.64 17.26 1.31
N THR A 147 4.53 18.01 1.24
CA THR A 147 3.86 18.28 -0.05
C THR A 147 4.76 19.06 -1.00
N VAL A 148 5.42 20.12 -0.52
CA VAL A 148 6.41 20.87 -1.31
C VAL A 148 7.56 19.97 -1.76
N HIS A 149 8.06 19.11 -0.88
CA HIS A 149 9.14 18.17 -1.21
C HIS A 149 8.74 17.21 -2.34
N VAL A 150 7.55 16.60 -2.25
CA VAL A 150 7.03 15.69 -3.28
C VAL A 150 6.84 16.42 -4.62
N ILE A 151 6.31 17.65 -4.60
CA ILE A 151 6.16 18.49 -5.81
C ILE A 151 7.52 18.70 -6.48
N ALA A 152 8.53 19.11 -5.71
CA ALA A 152 9.88 19.35 -6.22
C ALA A 152 10.51 18.09 -6.81
N GLN A 153 10.42 16.95 -6.11
CA GLN A 153 10.91 15.66 -6.60
C GLN A 153 10.29 15.27 -7.94
N GLN A 154 8.97 15.43 -8.09
CA GLN A 154 8.28 15.11 -9.33
C GLN A 154 8.66 16.04 -10.49
N GLN A 155 8.88 17.33 -10.22
CA GLN A 155 9.32 18.29 -11.24
C GLN A 155 10.74 17.95 -11.73
N HIS A 156 11.69 17.72 -10.81
CA HIS A 156 13.05 17.31 -11.20
C HIS A 156 13.09 16.02 -12.02
N GLY A 157 12.25 15.05 -11.68
CA GLY A 157 12.13 13.81 -12.47
C GLY A 157 11.55 14.01 -13.87
N ARG A 158 10.79 15.08 -14.13
CA ARG A 158 10.29 15.42 -15.46
C ARG A 158 11.34 16.12 -16.29
N ASP A 159 12.04 17.10 -15.72
CA ASP A 159 13.04 17.88 -16.43
C ASP A 159 14.15 16.97 -16.99
N ARG A 160 14.60 16.00 -16.19
CA ARG A 160 15.56 14.98 -16.64
C ARG A 160 15.05 14.12 -17.80
N ARG A 161 13.78 13.72 -17.79
CA ARG A 161 13.18 12.94 -18.89
C ARG A 161 12.99 13.77 -20.16
N GLY A 162 12.64 15.05 -20.01
CA GLY A 162 12.52 15.99 -21.12
C GLY A 162 13.87 16.28 -21.79
N ALA A 163 14.91 16.50 -20.98
CA ALA A 163 16.28 16.71 -21.47
C ALA A 163 16.81 15.49 -22.23
N ASN A 164 16.62 14.28 -21.70
CA ASN A 164 17.04 13.04 -22.37
C ASN A 164 16.33 12.85 -23.71
N ARG A 165 15.00 13.09 -23.79
CA ARG A 165 14.27 13.01 -25.07
C ARG A 165 14.76 14.01 -26.10
N ARG A 166 15.08 15.25 -25.71
CA ARG A 166 15.61 16.25 -26.63
C ARG A 166 17.00 15.88 -27.17
N SER A 167 17.83 15.23 -26.37
CA SER A 167 19.14 14.73 -26.80
C SER A 167 19.06 13.57 -27.81
N VAL A 168 17.99 12.77 -27.79
CA VAL A 168 17.82 11.62 -28.70
C VAL A 168 17.24 12.05 -30.07
N ILE A 169 16.53 13.17 -30.13
CA ILE A 169 15.86 13.66 -31.36
C ILE A 169 16.72 14.72 -32.09
N GLY A 170 17.75 15.26 -31.44
CA GLY A 170 18.74 16.14 -32.07
C GLY A 170 19.92 15.35 -32.63
N LEU A 171 19.75 14.80 -33.83
CA LEU A 171 20.81 14.41 -34.78
C LEU A 171 20.62 15.23 -36.05
#